data_AF-A0A819VU14-F1
#
_entry.id   AF-A0A819VU14-F1
#
_cell.length_a   1.000
_cell.length_b   1.000
_cell.length_c   1.000
_cell.angle_alpha   90.00
_cell.angle_beta   90.00
_cell.angle_gamma   90.00
#
_symmetry.space_group_name_H-M   'P 1'
#
loop_
_entity.id
_entity.type
_entity.pdbx_description
1 polymer ?
#
loop_
_entity_poly.entity_id
_entity_poly.type
_entity_poly.pdbx_seq_one_letter_code
_entity_poly.pdbx_strand_id
1 'polypeptide(L)'
;MYFYLLLDSQSQADNVDEKEIKETYTFIKTIYLKNQHFSKSLHSSQKQNSKDISLKLTEGKYFEKRHYDESFDYFHQLLEKQLKKLPFGDPVLIDTYKVLANINLTKDDYDQALIYYYKSLANLFEKKSLQSSSIANIYKTMGYIYFHQKNMEDALLFFNRFIDCQMQKHSIQHPSIVDVYTMIEKIYSIKHLYNQSGGTVNHLTKLLSTQINEDLSTKKLLEDTYKMINGKTFKARYTDQSLNYFKKLHRQQIKTKTSNDNYYLIIANIYLEKHDYNQAILYFEKSVGKNSSKNISLADIYAIMANIYCKLGQFNQGIVHYETALSIYKKYSPSTDLKIEKVKQDISNVITQLQI
;
A
#
# COMPACT_ATOMS: atom_id res chain seq x y z
N MET A 1 2.48 12.61 -19.52
CA MET A 1 3.89 12.52 -19.97
C MET A 1 4.81 12.92 -18.82
N TYR A 2 4.94 12.09 -17.78
CA TYR A 2 5.80 12.34 -16.61
C TYR A 2 6.13 11.03 -15.86
N PHE A 3 6.63 10.03 -16.58
CA PHE A 3 7.04 8.75 -15.96
C PHE A 3 8.32 8.14 -16.58
N TYR A 4 9.23 8.96 -17.12
CA TYR A 4 10.41 8.46 -17.83
C TYR A 4 11.78 9.01 -17.40
N LEU A 5 11.95 9.59 -16.20
CA LEU A 5 13.21 10.28 -15.90
C LEU A 5 13.90 9.97 -14.56
N LEU A 6 13.88 8.73 -14.06
CA LEU A 6 14.75 8.38 -12.92
C LEU A 6 15.33 6.96 -12.93
N LEU A 7 15.69 6.44 -14.10
CA LEU A 7 16.56 5.27 -14.21
C LEU A 7 17.58 5.49 -15.33
N ASP A 8 18.59 6.32 -15.05
CA ASP A 8 19.89 6.15 -15.69
C ASP A 8 21.01 6.72 -14.81
N SER A 9 21.72 5.84 -14.11
CA SER A 9 23.18 5.93 -13.92
C SER A 9 23.68 4.63 -13.28
N GLN A 10 24.12 3.74 -14.16
CA GLN A 10 25.05 2.61 -14.02
C GLN A 10 25.45 2.12 -12.60
N SER A 11 25.10 0.87 -12.28
CA SER A 11 26.11 -0.18 -12.01
C SER A 11 25.47 -1.58 -12.09
N GLN A 12 26.26 -2.52 -12.61
CA GLN A 12 25.87 -3.86 -13.07
C GLN A 12 25.39 -4.79 -11.92
N ALA A 13 24.14 -5.23 -11.96
CA ALA A 13 23.64 -6.52 -11.48
C ALA A 13 22.13 -6.67 -11.81
N ASP A 14 21.68 -7.91 -11.94
CA ASP A 14 20.28 -8.36 -12.02
C ASP A 14 19.58 -8.35 -13.39
N ASN A 15 20.04 -9.31 -14.18
CA ASN A 15 19.47 -9.79 -15.43
C ASN A 15 18.39 -10.87 -15.17
N VAL A 16 17.39 -10.55 -14.34
CA VAL A 16 16.15 -11.34 -14.19
C VAL A 16 14.96 -10.39 -14.19
N ASP A 17 14.43 -10.13 -15.38
CA ASP A 17 13.00 -9.93 -15.70
C ASP A 17 12.84 -9.34 -17.12
N GLU A 18 13.84 -8.66 -17.68
CA GLU A 18 13.68 -7.98 -18.98
C GLU A 18 13.71 -8.94 -20.20
N LYS A 19 14.42 -10.07 -20.10
CA LYS A 19 14.51 -11.10 -21.15
C LYS A 19 13.23 -11.94 -21.23
N GLU A 20 12.68 -12.35 -20.10
CA GLU A 20 11.39 -13.05 -20.04
C GLU A 20 10.25 -12.16 -20.55
N ILE A 21 10.28 -10.87 -20.18
CA ILE A 21 9.35 -9.86 -20.69
C ILE A 21 9.46 -9.72 -22.23
N LYS A 22 10.67 -9.63 -22.79
CA LYS A 22 10.90 -9.44 -24.24
C LYS A 22 10.60 -10.69 -25.10
N GLU A 23 10.90 -11.88 -24.60
CA GLU A 23 10.52 -13.16 -25.23
C GLU A 23 9.00 -13.35 -25.21
N THR A 24 8.35 -12.95 -24.11
CA THR A 24 6.88 -12.91 -23.97
C THR A 24 6.24 -11.96 -25.00
N TYR A 25 6.79 -10.76 -25.20
CA TYR A 25 6.26 -9.78 -26.17
C TYR A 25 6.42 -10.18 -27.65
N THR A 26 7.50 -10.87 -28.03
CA THR A 26 7.77 -11.26 -29.42
C THR A 26 6.82 -12.37 -29.90
N PHE A 27 6.46 -13.27 -28.98
CA PHE A 27 5.55 -14.39 -29.19
C PHE A 27 4.07 -13.94 -29.33
N ILE A 28 3.69 -12.94 -28.53
CA ILE A 28 2.36 -12.32 -28.49
C ILE A 28 1.99 -11.65 -29.83
N LYS A 29 2.96 -11.02 -30.52
CA LYS A 29 2.84 -10.50 -31.91
C LYS A 29 2.53 -11.58 -32.96
N THR A 30 3.04 -12.80 -32.79
CA THR A 30 2.91 -13.88 -33.79
C THR A 30 1.52 -14.53 -33.77
N ILE A 31 0.85 -14.54 -32.62
CA ILE A 31 -0.48 -15.11 -32.41
C ILE A 31 -1.58 -14.20 -32.96
N TYR A 32 -1.47 -12.88 -32.79
CA TYR A 32 -2.44 -11.92 -33.31
C TYR A 32 -2.51 -11.91 -34.84
N LEU A 33 -1.36 -12.03 -35.52
CA LEU A 33 -1.29 -12.19 -36.98
C LEU A 33 -1.87 -13.52 -37.47
N LYS A 34 -1.84 -14.59 -36.64
CA LYS A 34 -2.53 -15.87 -36.92
C LYS A 34 -4.04 -15.82 -36.65
N ASN A 35 -4.51 -14.93 -35.76
CA ASN A 35 -5.88 -14.91 -35.22
C ASN A 35 -6.92 -14.06 -36.00
N GLN A 36 -6.56 -13.41 -37.12
CA GLN A 36 -7.56 -12.85 -38.04
C GLN A 36 -8.50 -13.92 -38.65
N HIS A 37 -8.15 -15.21 -38.55
CA HIS A 37 -8.98 -16.32 -39.03
C HIS A 37 -9.82 -17.02 -37.93
N PHE A 38 -9.76 -16.58 -36.67
CA PHE A 38 -10.32 -17.29 -35.50
C PHE A 38 -11.85 -17.13 -35.31
N SER A 39 -12.47 -16.11 -35.88
CA SER A 39 -13.95 -15.99 -35.89
C SER A 39 -14.64 -17.21 -36.50
N LYS A 40 -13.96 -17.92 -37.41
CA LYS A 40 -14.43 -19.17 -38.02
C LYS A 40 -14.25 -20.41 -37.13
N SER A 41 -13.31 -20.42 -36.18
CA SER A 41 -13.10 -21.56 -35.26
C SER A 41 -14.00 -21.48 -34.02
N LEU A 42 -14.51 -20.29 -33.67
CA LEU A 42 -15.44 -20.10 -32.56
C LEU A 42 -16.80 -20.80 -32.79
N HIS A 43 -17.23 -20.90 -34.05
CA HIS A 43 -18.45 -21.63 -34.40
C HIS A 43 -18.31 -23.15 -34.27
N SER A 44 -17.10 -23.70 -34.39
CA SER A 44 -16.85 -25.14 -34.25
C SER A 44 -16.60 -25.60 -32.80
N SER A 45 -16.35 -24.68 -31.87
CA SER A 45 -15.87 -24.97 -30.51
C SER A 45 -16.91 -24.77 -29.39
N GLN A 46 -18.17 -24.50 -29.71
CA GLN A 46 -19.32 -24.57 -28.76
C GLN A 46 -19.54 -25.97 -28.12
N LYS A 47 -18.65 -26.94 -28.36
CA LYS A 47 -18.85 -28.35 -27.97
C LYS A 47 -17.95 -28.93 -26.87
N GLN A 48 -16.86 -28.32 -26.37
CA GLN A 48 -15.99 -29.05 -25.41
C GLN A 48 -15.26 -28.24 -24.30
N ASN A 49 -15.47 -28.73 -23.06
CA ASN A 49 -14.63 -28.91 -21.85
C ASN A 49 -13.72 -27.82 -21.21
N SER A 50 -13.70 -27.85 -19.87
CA SER A 50 -13.02 -26.96 -18.92
C SER A 50 -11.48 -26.91 -18.99
N LYS A 51 -10.81 -27.93 -19.53
CA LYS A 51 -9.34 -27.92 -19.77
C LYS A 51 -8.93 -26.88 -20.81
N ASP A 52 -9.82 -26.59 -21.76
CA ASP A 52 -9.57 -25.67 -22.87
C ASP A 52 -9.58 -24.20 -22.40
N ILE A 53 -10.25 -23.91 -21.28
CA ILE A 53 -10.34 -22.58 -20.65
C ILE A 53 -9.06 -22.26 -19.86
N SER A 54 -8.46 -23.26 -19.20
CA SER A 54 -7.18 -23.11 -18.50
C SER A 54 -6.02 -22.79 -19.44
N LEU A 55 -6.00 -23.37 -20.65
CA LEU A 55 -5.02 -23.05 -21.68
C LEU A 55 -5.23 -21.61 -22.20
N LYS A 56 -6.48 -21.23 -22.50
CA LYS A 56 -6.86 -19.89 -22.98
C LYS A 56 -6.58 -18.76 -21.97
N LEU A 57 -6.64 -19.04 -20.67
CA LEU A 57 -6.25 -18.10 -19.61
C LEU A 57 -4.72 -17.91 -19.50
N THR A 58 -3.95 -18.94 -19.84
CA THR A 58 -2.48 -18.89 -19.86
C THR A 58 -1.99 -18.13 -21.10
N GLU A 59 -2.74 -18.23 -22.20
CA GLU A 59 -2.47 -17.59 -23.50
C GLU A 59 -2.87 -16.10 -23.59
N GLY A 60 -3.64 -15.58 -22.63
CA GLY A 60 -4.13 -14.19 -22.60
C GLY A 60 -3.23 -13.18 -21.86
N LYS A 61 -2.03 -13.59 -21.42
CA LYS A 61 -1.24 -12.90 -20.40
C LYS A 61 -0.30 -11.79 -20.93
N TYR A 62 -0.87 -10.86 -21.69
CA TYR A 62 -0.51 -9.42 -21.82
C TYR A 62 0.06 -8.87 -23.14
N PHE A 63 -0.79 -8.09 -23.82
CA PHE A 63 -0.47 -7.11 -24.87
C PHE A 63 -0.55 -5.65 -24.37
N GLU A 64 0.08 -4.76 -25.13
CA GLU A 64 0.30 -3.32 -24.91
C GLU A 64 -0.93 -2.39 -24.98
N LYS A 65 -0.70 -1.16 -24.50
CA LYS A 65 -1.57 0.03 -24.34
C LYS A 65 -2.67 0.34 -25.34
N ARG A 66 -2.76 -0.32 -26.50
CA ARG A 66 -3.78 -0.04 -27.53
C ARG A 66 -5.05 -0.90 -27.44
N HIS A 67 -5.05 -1.99 -26.68
CA HIS A 67 -6.17 -2.96 -26.64
C HIS A 67 -6.69 -3.27 -25.21
N TYR A 68 -6.44 -2.41 -24.22
CA TYR A 68 -6.95 -2.63 -22.84
C TYR A 68 -8.47 -2.58 -22.74
N ASP A 69 -9.11 -1.76 -23.57
CA ASP A 69 -10.57 -1.67 -23.61
C ASP A 69 -11.18 -2.96 -24.18
N GLU A 70 -10.65 -3.46 -25.29
CA GLU A 70 -11.08 -4.72 -25.91
C GLU A 70 -10.85 -5.93 -24.99
N SER A 71 -9.70 -5.96 -24.31
CA SER A 71 -9.38 -6.99 -23.31
C SER A 71 -10.33 -6.92 -22.10
N PHE A 72 -10.60 -5.72 -21.59
CA PHE A 72 -11.56 -5.51 -20.52
C PHE A 72 -12.95 -6.03 -20.92
N ASP A 73 -13.44 -5.64 -22.10
CA ASP A 73 -14.75 -6.04 -22.59
C ASP A 73 -14.86 -7.56 -22.75
N TYR A 74 -13.81 -8.22 -23.27
CA TYR A 74 -13.77 -9.67 -23.39
C TYR A 74 -13.87 -10.36 -22.02
N PHE A 75 -13.00 -10.00 -21.07
CA PHE A 75 -12.99 -10.62 -19.75
C PHE A 75 -14.24 -10.28 -18.92
N HIS A 76 -14.79 -9.07 -19.08
CA HIS A 76 -16.03 -8.67 -18.42
C HIS A 76 -17.22 -9.48 -18.96
N GLN A 77 -17.35 -9.60 -20.28
CA GLN A 77 -18.39 -10.44 -20.88
C GLN A 77 -18.24 -11.92 -20.50
N LEU A 78 -17.01 -12.44 -20.47
CA LEU A 78 -16.72 -13.80 -20.03
C LEU A 78 -17.18 -14.01 -18.57
N LEU A 79 -16.85 -13.05 -17.70
CA LEU A 79 -17.25 -13.04 -16.30
C LEU A 79 -18.78 -13.10 -16.15
N GLU A 80 -19.50 -12.24 -16.87
CA GLU A 80 -20.97 -12.15 -16.78
C GLU A 80 -21.69 -13.37 -17.36
N LYS A 81 -21.24 -13.86 -18.51
CA LYS A 81 -21.94 -14.93 -19.24
C LYS A 81 -21.69 -16.31 -18.65
N GLN A 82 -20.47 -16.56 -18.16
CA GLN A 82 -19.98 -17.91 -17.89
C GLN A 82 -19.38 -18.06 -16.49
N LEU A 83 -18.55 -17.12 -16.05
CA LEU A 83 -17.73 -17.36 -14.85
C LEU A 83 -18.45 -17.06 -13.54
N LYS A 84 -19.49 -16.21 -13.51
CA LYS A 84 -20.36 -16.05 -12.32
C LYS A 84 -21.08 -17.34 -11.92
N LYS A 85 -21.19 -18.32 -12.83
CA LYS A 85 -21.79 -19.64 -12.56
C LYS A 85 -20.78 -20.66 -12.04
N LEU A 86 -19.49 -20.35 -12.06
CA LEU A 86 -18.47 -21.24 -11.51
C LEU A 86 -18.57 -21.28 -9.98
N PRO A 87 -18.21 -22.42 -9.36
CA PRO A 87 -18.14 -22.50 -7.91
C PRO A 87 -17.15 -21.47 -7.36
N PHE A 88 -17.42 -20.96 -6.18
CA PHE A 88 -16.52 -20.04 -5.49
C PHE A 88 -15.15 -20.72 -5.27
N GLY A 89 -14.08 -19.93 -5.40
CA GLY A 89 -12.71 -20.44 -5.37
C GLY A 89 -12.26 -21.19 -6.63
N ASP A 90 -13.01 -21.15 -7.73
CA ASP A 90 -12.54 -21.64 -9.02
C ASP A 90 -11.28 -20.86 -9.47
N PRO A 91 -10.16 -21.52 -9.82
CA PRO A 91 -8.94 -20.84 -10.27
C PRO A 91 -9.15 -19.91 -11.46
N VAL A 92 -10.04 -20.27 -12.39
CA VAL A 92 -10.39 -19.49 -13.57
C VAL A 92 -11.04 -18.17 -13.15
N LEU A 93 -11.92 -18.22 -12.15
CA LEU A 93 -12.59 -17.04 -11.60
C LEU A 93 -11.62 -16.13 -10.85
N ILE A 94 -10.74 -16.72 -10.03
CA ILE A 94 -9.68 -16.01 -9.29
C ILE A 94 -8.76 -15.25 -10.24
N ASP A 95 -8.28 -15.91 -11.30
CA ASP A 95 -7.38 -15.32 -12.27
C ASP A 95 -8.07 -14.28 -13.15
N THR A 96 -9.33 -14.49 -13.51
CA THR A 96 -10.12 -13.48 -14.22
C THR A 96 -10.25 -12.19 -13.41
N TYR A 97 -10.56 -12.29 -12.11
CA TYR A 97 -10.58 -11.10 -11.26
C TYR A 97 -9.22 -10.40 -11.17
N LYS A 98 -8.11 -11.15 -11.09
CA LYS A 98 -6.77 -10.54 -11.11
C LYS A 98 -6.46 -9.82 -12.42
N VAL A 99 -6.84 -10.42 -13.55
CA VAL A 99 -6.63 -9.81 -14.87
C VAL A 99 -7.44 -8.52 -14.98
N LEU A 100 -8.72 -8.53 -14.59
CA LEU A 100 -9.55 -7.32 -14.54
C LEU A 100 -8.96 -6.26 -13.61
N ALA A 101 -8.44 -6.65 -12.44
CA ALA A 101 -7.77 -5.72 -11.53
C ALA A 101 -6.54 -5.06 -12.18
N ASN A 102 -5.67 -5.86 -12.81
CA ASN A 102 -4.49 -5.36 -13.52
C ASN A 102 -4.86 -4.42 -14.68
N ILE A 103 -5.91 -4.73 -15.45
CA ILE A 103 -6.37 -3.86 -16.54
C ILE A 103 -6.84 -2.50 -15.97
N ASN A 104 -7.62 -2.50 -14.89
CA ASN A 104 -8.05 -1.26 -14.25
C ASN A 104 -6.86 -0.47 -13.66
N LEU A 105 -5.87 -1.17 -13.10
CA LEU A 105 -4.63 -0.55 -12.64
C LEU A 105 -3.89 0.16 -13.78
N THR A 106 -3.81 -0.46 -14.97
CA THR A 106 -3.19 0.19 -16.14
C THR A 106 -3.96 1.37 -16.70
N LYS A 107 -5.25 1.49 -16.37
CA LYS A 107 -6.11 2.63 -16.69
C LYS A 107 -6.11 3.71 -15.60
N ASP A 108 -5.29 3.54 -14.56
CA ASP A 108 -5.29 4.37 -13.34
C ASP A 108 -6.65 4.39 -12.59
N ASP A 109 -7.53 3.42 -12.85
CA ASP A 109 -8.75 3.20 -12.08
C ASP A 109 -8.43 2.34 -10.84
N TYR A 110 -7.79 3.00 -9.87
CA TYR A 110 -7.32 2.38 -8.64
C TYR A 110 -8.44 1.79 -7.80
N ASP A 111 -9.60 2.44 -7.75
CA ASP A 111 -10.71 1.98 -6.93
C ASP A 111 -11.28 0.68 -7.50
N GLN A 112 -11.56 0.64 -8.81
CA GLN A 112 -12.05 -0.57 -9.46
C GLN A 112 -11.02 -1.70 -9.44
N ALA A 113 -9.73 -1.38 -9.56
CA ALA A 113 -8.66 -2.35 -9.39
C ALA A 113 -8.68 -3.01 -8.00
N LEU A 114 -8.83 -2.21 -6.94
CA LEU A 114 -8.92 -2.71 -5.56
C LEU A 114 -10.11 -3.68 -5.38
N ILE A 115 -11.30 -3.36 -5.92
CA ILE A 115 -12.48 -4.25 -5.82
C ILE A 115 -12.19 -5.60 -6.44
N TYR A 116 -11.63 -5.63 -7.65
CA TYR A 116 -11.33 -6.87 -8.32
C TYR A 116 -10.24 -7.67 -7.59
N TYR A 117 -9.24 -7.00 -6.99
CA TYR A 117 -8.30 -7.69 -6.11
C TYR A 117 -8.95 -8.28 -4.87
N TYR A 118 -9.84 -7.55 -4.18
CA TYR A 118 -10.59 -8.09 -3.05
C TYR A 118 -11.48 -9.27 -3.45
N LYS A 119 -12.14 -9.23 -4.62
CA LYS A 119 -12.92 -10.36 -5.15
C LYS A 119 -12.04 -11.59 -5.40
N SER A 120 -10.84 -11.39 -5.94
CA SER A 120 -9.88 -12.48 -6.13
C SER A 120 -9.43 -13.06 -4.78
N LEU A 121 -9.07 -12.21 -3.81
CA LEU A 121 -8.66 -12.63 -2.47
C LEU A 121 -9.78 -13.36 -1.71
N ALA A 122 -11.02 -12.88 -1.80
CA ALA A 122 -12.18 -13.55 -1.21
C ALA A 122 -12.30 -14.99 -1.73
N ASN A 123 -12.20 -15.18 -3.05
CA ASN A 123 -12.24 -16.50 -3.70
C ASN A 123 -11.07 -17.41 -3.27
N LEU A 124 -9.89 -16.84 -3.05
CA LEU A 124 -8.72 -17.59 -2.58
C LEU A 124 -8.86 -18.08 -1.14
N PHE A 125 -9.57 -17.34 -0.29
CA PHE A 125 -9.70 -17.66 1.13
C PHE A 125 -10.63 -18.83 1.43
N GLU A 126 -11.68 -19.05 0.63
CA GLU A 126 -12.59 -20.19 0.84
C GLU A 126 -11.88 -21.54 0.63
N LYS A 127 -10.93 -21.61 -0.31
CA LYS A 127 -10.16 -22.83 -0.56
C LYS A 127 -9.09 -23.18 0.48
N LYS A 128 -8.93 -22.37 1.55
CA LYS A 128 -7.83 -22.48 2.52
C LYS A 128 -6.44 -22.58 1.88
N SER A 129 -6.29 -22.24 0.59
CA SER A 129 -5.00 -22.19 -0.11
C SER A 129 -4.33 -20.85 0.17
N LEU A 130 -4.06 -20.61 1.46
CA LEU A 130 -3.60 -19.34 2.03
C LEU A 130 -2.14 -18.98 1.68
N GLN A 131 -1.48 -19.68 0.77
CA GLN A 131 -0.01 -19.77 0.77
C GLN A 131 0.59 -19.92 -0.63
N SER A 132 0.11 -19.16 -1.63
CA SER A 132 0.74 -19.13 -2.96
C SER A 132 1.52 -17.83 -3.18
N SER A 133 2.63 -17.93 -3.93
CA SER A 133 3.41 -16.77 -4.40
C SER A 133 2.52 -15.74 -5.12
N SER A 134 1.43 -16.22 -5.73
CA SER A 134 0.43 -15.40 -6.42
C SER A 134 -0.32 -14.43 -5.51
N ILE A 135 -0.54 -14.77 -4.23
CA ILE A 135 -1.19 -13.87 -3.25
C ILE A 135 -0.26 -12.72 -2.88
N ALA A 136 1.04 -13.00 -2.72
CA ALA A 136 2.02 -12.00 -2.37
C ALA A 136 1.99 -10.84 -3.38
N ASN A 137 1.98 -11.14 -4.68
CA ASN A 137 1.94 -10.10 -5.71
C ASN A 137 0.68 -9.23 -5.63
N ILE A 138 -0.49 -9.80 -5.33
CA ILE A 138 -1.71 -9.01 -5.10
C ILE A 138 -1.50 -8.03 -3.94
N TYR A 139 -0.99 -8.51 -2.80
CA TYR A 139 -0.71 -7.65 -1.65
C TYR A 139 0.32 -6.56 -1.95
N LYS A 140 1.40 -6.87 -2.67
CA LYS A 140 2.39 -5.87 -3.09
C LYS A 140 1.73 -4.78 -3.94
N THR A 141 0.94 -5.18 -4.94
CA THR A 141 0.26 -4.22 -5.83
C THR A 141 -0.78 -3.37 -5.10
N MET A 142 -1.60 -3.96 -4.23
CA MET A 142 -2.55 -3.20 -3.40
C MET A 142 -1.82 -2.20 -2.49
N GLY A 143 -0.68 -2.59 -1.89
CA GLY A 143 0.16 -1.70 -1.10
C GLY A 143 0.63 -0.47 -1.88
N TYR A 144 1.05 -0.64 -3.14
CA TYR A 144 1.38 0.48 -4.02
C TYR A 144 0.19 1.36 -4.35
N ILE A 145 -0.96 0.76 -4.68
CA ILE A 145 -2.19 1.53 -4.97
C ILE A 145 -2.55 2.42 -3.78
N TYR A 146 -2.60 1.86 -2.58
CA TYR A 146 -2.90 2.63 -1.37
C TYR A 146 -1.86 3.71 -1.07
N PHE A 147 -0.57 3.41 -1.31
CA PHE A 147 0.49 4.40 -1.18
C PHE A 147 0.28 5.58 -2.14
N HIS A 148 -0.07 5.32 -3.40
CA HIS A 148 -0.41 6.35 -4.39
C HIS A 148 -1.64 7.18 -4.00
N GLN A 149 -2.65 6.53 -3.43
CA GLN A 149 -3.85 7.19 -2.88
C GLN A 149 -3.59 7.93 -1.54
N LYS A 150 -2.34 7.95 -1.06
CA LYS A 150 -1.93 8.52 0.24
C LYS A 150 -2.61 7.87 1.46
N ASN A 151 -3.14 6.66 1.28
CA ASN A 151 -3.70 5.87 2.36
C ASN A 151 -2.59 5.03 3.02
N MET A 152 -1.91 5.66 3.96
CA MET A 152 -0.72 5.09 4.59
C MET A 152 -1.02 3.88 5.48
N GLU A 153 -2.20 3.81 6.12
CA GLU A 153 -2.56 2.70 7.00
C GLU A 153 -2.79 1.42 6.21
N ASP A 154 -3.59 1.47 5.14
CA ASP A 154 -3.82 0.31 4.29
C ASP A 154 -2.57 -0.07 3.49
N ALA A 155 -1.76 0.90 3.05
CA ALA A 155 -0.48 0.61 2.41
C ALA A 155 0.44 -0.22 3.33
N LEU A 156 0.57 0.17 4.61
CA LEU A 156 1.34 -0.59 5.60
C LEU A 156 0.75 -1.99 5.81
N LEU A 157 -0.57 -2.11 5.90
CA LEU A 157 -1.25 -3.39 6.05
C LEU A 157 -0.87 -4.36 4.91
N PHE A 158 -1.01 -3.94 3.66
CA PHE A 158 -0.78 -4.79 2.49
C PHE A 158 0.70 -5.08 2.25
N PHE A 159 1.59 -4.11 2.45
CA PHE A 159 3.04 -4.35 2.38
C PHE A 159 3.51 -5.37 3.42
N ASN A 160 3.00 -5.30 4.66
CA ASN A 160 3.36 -6.28 5.67
C ASN A 160 2.76 -7.68 5.39
N ARG A 161 1.59 -7.76 4.76
CA ARG A 161 1.04 -9.04 4.29
C ARG A 161 1.87 -9.66 3.16
N PHE A 162 2.42 -8.84 2.26
CA PHE A 162 3.40 -9.32 1.30
C PHE A 162 4.64 -9.90 1.99
N ILE A 163 5.18 -9.20 2.99
CA ILE A 163 6.36 -9.65 3.73
C ILE A 163 6.08 -10.98 4.44
N ASP A 164 4.93 -11.16 5.09
CA ASP A 164 4.53 -12.45 5.67
C ASP A 164 4.61 -13.61 4.66
N CYS A 165 4.07 -13.39 3.45
CA CYS A 165 4.09 -14.40 2.40
C CYS A 165 5.51 -14.72 1.94
N GLN A 166 6.35 -13.69 1.76
CA GLN A 166 7.72 -13.90 1.29
C GLN A 166 8.63 -14.51 2.36
N MET A 167 8.42 -14.17 3.63
CA MET A 167 9.23 -14.65 4.73
C MET A 167 9.08 -16.15 5.02
N GLN A 168 8.06 -16.79 4.46
CA GLN A 168 7.91 -18.24 4.50
C GLN A 168 8.92 -18.98 3.62
N LYS A 169 9.42 -18.32 2.57
CA LYS A 169 10.26 -18.94 1.52
C LYS A 169 11.65 -18.35 1.44
N HIS A 170 11.79 -17.09 1.82
CA HIS A 170 13.01 -16.32 1.63
C HIS A 170 13.49 -15.71 2.94
N SER A 171 14.77 -15.39 3.03
CA SER A 171 15.34 -14.66 4.17
C SER A 171 14.97 -13.18 4.10
N ILE A 172 15.12 -12.46 5.21
CA ILE A 172 14.76 -11.02 5.30
C ILE A 172 15.65 -10.12 4.42
N GLN A 173 16.75 -10.67 3.90
CA GLN A 173 17.67 -10.01 2.98
C GLN A 173 17.29 -10.19 1.51
N HIS A 174 16.23 -10.94 1.23
CA HIS A 174 15.77 -11.14 -0.14
C HIS A 174 15.38 -9.78 -0.77
N PRO A 175 15.82 -9.49 -2.02
CA PRO A 175 15.61 -8.18 -2.65
C PRO A 175 14.15 -7.70 -2.59
N SER A 176 13.21 -8.61 -2.88
CA SER A 176 11.78 -8.26 -2.86
C SER A 176 11.26 -7.81 -1.49
N ILE A 177 11.82 -8.33 -0.39
CA ILE A 177 11.47 -7.92 0.99
C ILE A 177 12.11 -6.57 1.31
N VAL A 178 13.37 -6.37 0.90
CA VAL A 178 14.09 -5.10 1.07
C VAL A 178 13.39 -3.97 0.33
N ASP A 179 12.92 -4.21 -0.90
CA ASP A 179 12.14 -3.24 -1.68
C ASP A 179 10.90 -2.76 -0.93
N VAL A 180 10.17 -3.71 -0.32
CA VAL A 180 8.95 -3.39 0.43
C VAL A 180 9.27 -2.68 1.74
N TYR A 181 10.35 -3.06 2.45
CA TYR A 181 10.80 -2.28 3.59
C TYR A 181 11.23 -0.86 3.21
N THR A 182 11.78 -0.65 2.01
CA THR A 182 12.08 0.70 1.50
C THR A 182 10.80 1.53 1.31
N MET A 183 9.69 0.91 0.91
CA MET A 183 8.39 1.61 0.85
C MET A 183 7.82 1.87 2.24
N ILE A 184 7.94 0.93 3.16
CA ILE A 184 7.56 1.12 4.57
C ILE A 184 8.39 2.25 5.22
N GLU A 185 9.68 2.34 4.89
CA GLU A 185 10.57 3.42 5.33
C GLU A 185 10.04 4.78 4.85
N LYS A 186 9.70 4.89 3.57
CA LYS A 186 9.10 6.10 2.99
C LYS A 186 7.78 6.47 3.66
N ILE A 187 6.93 5.48 3.96
CA ILE A 187 5.67 5.73 4.66
C ILE A 187 5.95 6.29 6.06
N TYR A 188 6.78 5.63 6.86
CA TYR A 188 7.06 6.09 8.22
C TYR A 188 7.86 7.40 8.25
N SER A 189 8.67 7.70 7.24
CA SER A 189 9.38 8.99 7.18
C SER A 189 8.43 10.16 6.92
N ILE A 190 7.32 9.97 6.18
CA ILE A 190 6.33 11.03 5.90
C ILE A 190 5.07 10.95 6.76
N LYS A 191 4.87 9.89 7.55
CA LYS A 191 3.65 9.64 8.34
C LYS A 191 3.29 10.79 9.27
N HIS A 192 4.30 11.46 9.82
CA HIS A 192 4.15 12.64 10.67
C HIS A 192 3.39 13.80 9.99
N LEU A 193 3.47 13.91 8.66
CA LEU A 193 2.76 14.92 7.88
C LEU A 193 1.26 14.62 7.74
N TYR A 194 0.86 13.34 7.84
CA TYR A 194 -0.49 12.87 7.52
C TYR A 194 -1.32 12.47 8.75
N ASN A 195 -0.72 12.38 9.94
CA ASN A 195 -1.42 12.13 11.21
C ASN A 195 -2.45 13.22 11.61
N GLN A 196 -2.68 14.22 10.75
CA GLN A 196 -3.57 15.34 10.97
C GLN A 196 -4.99 15.16 10.41
N SER A 197 -5.22 14.19 9.51
CA SER A 197 -6.57 13.88 9.00
C SER A 197 -7.13 12.66 9.74
N GLY A 198 -7.91 12.95 10.79
CA GLY A 198 -8.52 11.95 11.65
C GLY A 198 -9.48 11.02 10.91
N GLY A 199 -9.47 9.76 11.33
CA GLY A 199 -10.46 8.75 11.02
C GLY A 199 -9.84 7.48 10.44
N THR A 200 -9.94 6.38 11.19
CA THR A 200 -9.87 5.01 10.68
C THR A 200 -11.11 4.74 9.80
N VAL A 201 -11.28 5.53 8.74
CA VAL A 201 -12.26 5.19 7.71
C VAL A 201 -11.63 4.04 6.93
N ASN A 202 -12.15 2.83 7.16
CA ASN A 202 -11.83 1.68 6.33
C ASN A 202 -12.04 2.08 4.86
N HIS A 203 -10.95 2.22 4.10
CA HIS A 203 -11.03 2.72 2.73
C HIS A 203 -11.86 1.78 1.87
N LEU A 204 -11.86 0.48 2.17
CA LEU A 204 -12.75 -0.45 1.52
C LEU A 204 -14.23 -0.09 1.78
N THR A 205 -14.61 0.27 3.01
CA THR A 205 -15.98 0.70 3.29
C THR A 205 -16.35 1.97 2.53
N LYS A 206 -15.45 2.96 2.45
CA LYS A 206 -15.67 4.16 1.63
C LYS A 206 -15.86 3.80 0.15
N LEU A 207 -15.02 2.91 -0.36
CA LEU A 207 -15.03 2.48 -1.76
C LEU A 207 -16.28 1.64 -2.09
N LEU A 208 -16.74 0.77 -1.19
CA LEU A 208 -17.99 0.02 -1.35
C LEU A 208 -19.24 0.90 -1.23
N SER A 209 -19.14 2.05 -0.55
CA SER A 209 -20.24 3.01 -0.45
C SER A 209 -20.47 3.78 -1.76
N THR A 210 -19.43 3.99 -2.57
CA THR A 210 -19.53 4.66 -3.87
C THR A 210 -19.95 3.73 -5.00
N GLN A 211 -19.85 2.41 -4.82
CA GLN A 211 -20.36 1.42 -5.76
C GLN A 211 -21.86 1.13 -5.55
N ILE A 212 -22.70 1.75 -6.37
CA ILE A 212 -24.17 1.62 -6.31
C ILE A 212 -24.65 0.24 -6.81
N ASN A 213 -23.84 -0.45 -7.64
CA ASN A 213 -24.28 -1.66 -8.37
C ASN A 213 -23.87 -3.00 -7.74
N GLU A 214 -23.10 -3.00 -6.65
CA GLU A 214 -22.71 -4.25 -5.97
C GLU A 214 -23.82 -4.71 -5.02
N ASP A 215 -24.19 -6.00 -5.12
CA ASP A 215 -25.14 -6.62 -4.19
C ASP A 215 -24.61 -6.61 -2.74
N LEU A 216 -25.52 -6.51 -1.78
CA LEU A 216 -25.24 -6.47 -0.35
C LEU A 216 -24.44 -7.70 0.11
N SER A 217 -24.71 -8.85 -0.48
CA SER A 217 -23.97 -10.10 -0.20
C SER A 217 -22.48 -9.96 -0.56
N THR A 218 -22.17 -9.42 -1.74
CA THR A 218 -20.80 -9.17 -2.19
C THR A 218 -20.12 -8.13 -1.31
N LYS A 219 -20.79 -7.02 -0.98
CA LYS A 219 -20.21 -5.99 -0.10
C LYS A 219 -19.79 -6.58 1.25
N LYS A 220 -20.67 -7.37 1.87
CA LYS A 220 -20.38 -8.05 3.13
C LYS A 220 -19.21 -9.02 3.02
N LEU A 221 -19.15 -9.81 1.95
CA LEU A 221 -18.04 -10.73 1.69
C LEU A 221 -16.69 -9.99 1.58
N LEU A 222 -16.65 -8.85 0.89
CA LEU A 222 -15.42 -8.06 0.73
C LEU A 222 -15.00 -7.42 2.06
N GLU A 223 -15.95 -6.92 2.86
CA GLU A 223 -15.66 -6.42 4.21
C GLU A 223 -15.09 -7.51 5.13
N ASP A 224 -15.67 -8.72 5.10
CA ASP A 224 -15.19 -9.84 5.90
C ASP A 224 -13.80 -10.32 5.42
N THR A 225 -13.56 -10.29 4.11
CA THR A 225 -12.24 -10.53 3.50
C THR A 225 -11.21 -9.52 4.04
N TYR A 226 -11.55 -8.23 4.05
CA TYR A 226 -10.68 -7.19 4.61
C TYR A 226 -10.44 -7.39 6.11
N LYS A 227 -11.46 -7.70 6.91
CA LYS A 227 -11.28 -7.99 8.33
C LYS A 227 -10.35 -9.17 8.57
N MET A 228 -10.42 -10.21 7.73
CA MET A 228 -9.52 -11.35 7.83
C MET A 228 -8.07 -10.99 7.45
N ILE A 229 -7.89 -10.17 6.42
CA ILE A 229 -6.59 -9.60 6.04
C ILE A 229 -6.06 -8.69 7.15
N ASN A 230 -6.90 -7.85 7.74
CA ASN A 230 -6.47 -6.91 8.75
C ASN A 230 -6.17 -7.60 10.08
N GLY A 231 -6.92 -8.65 10.47
CA GLY A 231 -6.63 -9.53 11.61
C GLY A 231 -6.41 -8.81 12.96
N LYS A 232 -7.16 -9.15 14.01
CA LYS A 232 -7.12 -8.42 15.30
C LYS A 232 -5.71 -8.15 15.87
N THR A 233 -4.77 -9.08 15.71
CA THR A 233 -3.40 -8.97 16.23
C THR A 233 -2.35 -8.63 15.17
N PHE A 234 -2.73 -8.54 13.90
CA PHE A 234 -1.77 -8.41 12.81
C PHE A 234 -1.04 -7.07 12.86
N LYS A 235 -1.74 -5.98 13.20
CA LYS A 235 -1.16 -4.65 13.39
C LYS A 235 -0.07 -4.62 14.44
N ALA A 236 -0.33 -5.22 15.60
CA ALA A 236 0.68 -5.34 16.65
C ALA A 236 1.91 -6.14 16.16
N ARG A 237 1.68 -7.26 15.48
CA ARG A 237 2.77 -8.10 14.95
C ARG A 237 3.64 -7.34 13.93
N TYR A 238 3.03 -6.70 12.93
CA TYR A 238 3.81 -6.06 11.88
C TYR A 238 4.52 -4.79 12.36
N THR A 239 3.95 -4.08 13.35
CA THR A 239 4.61 -2.93 13.98
C THR A 239 5.84 -3.38 14.76
N ASP A 240 5.78 -4.50 15.48
CA ASP A 240 6.94 -5.10 16.15
C ASP A 240 8.01 -5.54 15.16
N GLN A 241 7.60 -6.19 14.07
CA GLN A 241 8.51 -6.63 13.02
C GLN A 241 9.23 -5.43 12.37
N SER A 242 8.48 -4.39 12.00
CA SER A 242 9.03 -3.15 11.44
C SER A 242 9.99 -2.47 12.43
N LEU A 243 9.60 -2.37 13.70
CA LEU A 243 10.43 -1.79 14.76
C LEU A 243 11.78 -2.51 14.89
N ASN A 244 11.75 -3.85 14.91
CA ASN A 244 12.94 -4.67 15.02
C ASN A 244 13.85 -4.53 13.79
N TYR A 245 13.26 -4.49 12.60
CA TYR A 245 14.00 -4.29 11.35
C TYR A 245 14.74 -2.95 11.33
N PHE A 246 14.04 -1.84 11.57
CA PHE A 246 14.66 -0.50 11.53
C PHE A 246 15.64 -0.26 12.68
N LYS A 247 15.40 -0.83 13.88
CA LYS A 247 16.41 -0.81 14.95
C LYS A 247 17.68 -1.56 14.56
N LYS A 248 17.55 -2.70 13.86
CA LYS A 248 18.71 -3.46 13.38
C LYS A 248 19.50 -2.67 12.33
N LEU A 249 18.82 -2.07 11.36
CA LEU A 249 19.45 -1.21 10.36
C LEU A 249 20.17 -0.02 10.98
N HIS A 250 19.50 0.70 11.88
CA HIS A 250 20.10 1.82 12.60
C HIS A 250 21.37 1.41 13.38
N ARG A 251 21.35 0.26 14.07
CA ARG A 251 22.53 -0.30 14.75
C ARG A 251 23.67 -0.64 13.80
N GLN A 252 23.37 -1.18 12.61
CA GLN A 252 24.38 -1.44 11.59
C GLN A 252 24.98 -0.14 11.07
N GLN A 253 24.14 0.87 10.87
CA GLN A 253 24.54 2.16 10.34
C GLN A 253 25.51 2.92 11.26
N ILE A 254 25.25 2.88 12.58
CA ILE A 254 26.18 3.42 13.59
C ILE A 254 27.55 2.76 13.48
N LYS A 255 27.61 1.44 13.23
CA LYS A 255 28.88 0.72 13.07
C LYS A 255 29.63 1.15 11.81
N THR A 256 28.91 1.44 10.72
CA THR A 256 29.52 1.88 9.45
C THR A 256 29.82 3.37 9.39
N LYS A 257 29.54 4.15 10.46
CA LYS A 257 29.72 5.61 10.54
C LYS A 257 29.03 6.42 9.43
N THR A 258 28.08 5.81 8.73
CA THR A 258 27.18 6.51 7.81
C THR A 258 26.03 7.07 8.64
N SER A 259 25.73 8.37 8.62
CA SER A 259 24.58 8.93 9.36
C SER A 259 23.35 9.02 8.46
N ASN A 260 22.23 8.46 8.91
CA ASN A 260 20.90 8.75 8.35
C ASN A 260 20.01 9.06 9.55
N ASP A 261 19.91 10.36 9.87
CA ASP A 261 19.14 10.86 11.02
C ASP A 261 17.65 10.50 10.93
N ASN A 262 17.20 10.04 9.75
CA ASN A 262 15.83 9.62 9.46
C ASN A 262 15.39 8.37 10.24
N TYR A 263 16.29 7.48 10.67
CA TYR A 263 15.87 6.27 11.40
C TYR A 263 15.31 6.56 12.78
N TYR A 264 15.76 7.61 13.47
CA TYR A 264 15.15 8.02 14.74
C TYR A 264 13.69 8.43 14.54
N LEU A 265 13.41 9.21 13.48
CA LEU A 265 12.06 9.62 13.10
C LEU A 265 11.17 8.42 12.77
N ILE A 266 11.67 7.48 11.97
CA ILE A 266 10.94 6.26 11.61
C ILE A 266 10.58 5.45 12.86
N ILE A 267 11.56 5.22 13.74
CA ILE A 267 11.35 4.46 14.98
C ILE A 267 10.36 5.19 15.90
N ALA A 268 10.44 6.52 16.02
CA ALA A 268 9.50 7.32 16.79
C ALA A 268 8.06 7.18 16.27
N ASN A 269 7.86 7.23 14.94
CA ASN A 269 6.55 7.06 14.33
C ASN A 269 5.98 5.65 14.53
N ILE A 270 6.83 4.62 14.54
CA ILE A 270 6.39 3.25 14.86
C ILE A 270 5.95 3.15 16.33
N TYR A 271 6.70 3.74 17.26
CA TYR A 271 6.28 3.78 18.68
C TYR A 271 5.00 4.57 18.91
N LEU A 272 4.81 5.67 18.18
CA LEU A 272 3.58 6.45 18.19
C LEU A 272 2.37 5.59 17.74
N GLU A 273 2.53 4.79 16.69
CA GLU A 273 1.51 3.84 16.22
C GLU A 273 1.23 2.73 17.25
N LYS A 274 2.25 2.31 18.02
CA LYS A 274 2.10 1.36 19.13
C LYS A 274 1.51 1.99 20.39
N HIS A 275 1.28 3.30 20.42
CA HIS A 275 0.88 4.08 21.60
C HIS A 275 1.89 4.01 22.76
N ASP A 276 3.16 3.68 22.48
CA ASP A 276 4.24 3.81 23.44
C ASP A 276 4.79 5.24 23.39
N TYR A 277 4.06 6.14 24.03
CA TYR A 277 4.29 7.58 23.98
C TYR A 277 5.65 7.99 24.55
N ASN A 278 6.12 7.32 25.59
CA ASN A 278 7.41 7.61 26.21
C ASN A 278 8.56 7.28 25.25
N GLN A 279 8.53 6.12 24.60
CA GLN A 279 9.54 5.77 23.60
C GLN A 279 9.42 6.64 22.35
N ALA A 280 8.21 6.99 21.93
CA ALA A 280 8.01 7.90 20.80
C ALA A 280 8.68 9.26 21.05
N ILE A 281 8.42 9.90 22.19
CA ILE A 281 9.05 11.18 22.60
C ILE A 281 10.57 11.05 22.59
N LEU A 282 11.12 10.04 23.26
CA LEU A 282 12.56 9.82 23.34
C LEU A 282 13.24 9.74 21.96
N TYR A 283 12.60 9.07 20.99
CA TYR A 283 13.14 8.94 19.65
C TYR A 283 12.91 10.19 18.79
N PHE A 284 11.81 10.93 18.99
CA PHE A 284 11.62 12.25 18.36
C PHE A 284 12.70 13.23 18.82
N GLU A 285 13.00 13.30 20.11
CA GLU A 285 14.07 14.16 20.65
C GLU A 285 15.45 13.84 20.05
N LYS A 286 15.75 12.54 19.91
CA LYS A 286 16.98 12.09 19.24
C LYS A 286 17.02 12.48 17.77
N SER A 287 15.87 12.48 17.10
CA SER A 287 15.76 12.90 15.69
C SER A 287 15.96 14.40 15.50
N VAL A 288 15.55 15.22 16.48
CA VAL A 288 15.76 16.68 16.42
C VAL A 288 17.23 17.03 16.65
N GLY A 289 17.89 16.36 17.60
CA GLY A 289 19.30 16.63 17.90
C GLY A 289 19.57 18.08 18.35
N LYS A 290 20.85 18.43 18.58
CA LYS A 290 21.22 19.77 19.08
C LYS A 290 21.40 20.84 17.99
N ASN A 291 21.58 20.43 16.73
CA ASN A 291 21.98 21.30 15.61
C ASN A 291 21.05 21.18 14.38
N SER A 292 19.80 20.72 14.52
CA SER A 292 18.88 20.63 13.37
C SER A 292 18.63 21.99 12.75
N SER A 293 18.77 22.09 11.43
CA SER A 293 18.30 23.24 10.66
C SER A 293 16.80 23.40 10.87
N LYS A 294 16.37 24.57 11.37
CA LYS A 294 14.95 24.86 11.60
C LYS A 294 14.23 24.89 10.25
N ASN A 295 13.47 23.83 9.96
CA ASN A 295 12.65 23.68 8.77
C ASN A 295 11.22 23.28 9.15
N ILE A 296 10.32 23.24 8.18
CA ILE A 296 8.90 22.94 8.42
C ILE A 296 8.71 21.53 9.01
N SER A 297 9.51 20.54 8.58
CA SER A 297 9.46 19.18 9.13
C SER A 297 9.77 19.14 10.63
N LEU A 298 10.67 20.00 11.11
CA LEU A 298 10.96 20.12 12.53
C LEU A 298 9.76 20.65 13.34
N ALA A 299 9.01 21.60 12.77
CA ALA A 299 7.79 22.10 13.39
C ALA A 299 6.73 20.98 13.50
N ASP A 300 6.61 20.13 12.49
CA ASP A 300 5.70 18.98 12.51
C ASP A 300 6.07 17.98 13.63
N ILE A 301 7.37 17.73 13.85
CA ILE A 301 7.85 16.88 14.96
C ILE A 301 7.46 17.49 16.32
N TYR A 302 7.69 18.80 16.51
CA TYR A 302 7.31 19.47 17.76
C TYR A 302 5.80 19.46 18.00
N ALA A 303 4.99 19.68 16.96
CA ALA A 303 3.54 19.58 17.06
C ALA A 303 3.09 18.16 17.45
N ILE A 304 3.76 17.11 16.96
CA ILE A 304 3.46 15.73 17.35
C ILE A 304 3.85 15.47 18.80
N MET A 305 5.05 15.87 19.22
CA MET A 305 5.47 15.75 20.61
C MET A 305 4.47 16.46 21.54
N ALA A 306 4.03 17.68 21.18
CA ALA A 306 3.03 18.42 21.92
C ALA A 306 1.71 17.64 22.07
N ASN A 307 1.20 17.06 20.97
CA ASN A 307 0.02 16.19 21.00
C ASN A 307 0.21 14.98 21.94
N ILE A 308 1.40 14.36 21.93
CA ILE A 308 1.71 13.23 22.82
C ILE A 308 1.72 13.68 24.29
N TYR A 309 2.37 14.79 24.60
CA TYR A 309 2.39 15.37 25.94
C TYR A 309 0.98 15.69 26.46
N CYS A 310 0.12 16.25 25.62
CA CYS A 310 -1.28 16.49 25.98
C CYS A 310 -2.04 15.18 26.26
N LYS A 311 -1.80 14.11 25.47
CA LYS A 311 -2.39 12.78 25.74
C LYS A 311 -1.90 12.15 27.05
N LEU A 312 -0.69 12.50 27.49
CA LEU A 312 -0.12 12.09 28.78
C LEU A 312 -0.58 12.97 29.95
N GLY A 313 -1.42 13.99 29.71
CA GLY A 313 -1.85 14.97 30.73
C GLY A 313 -0.78 16.00 31.09
N GLN A 314 0.36 16.03 30.38
CA GLN A 314 1.48 16.95 30.60
C GLN A 314 1.28 18.24 29.80
N PHE A 315 0.18 18.93 30.05
CA PHE A 315 -0.29 20.06 29.22
C PHE A 315 0.71 21.21 29.10
N ASN A 316 1.41 21.56 30.19
CA ASN A 316 2.42 22.63 30.15
C ASN A 316 3.56 22.32 29.16
N GLN A 317 4.04 21.08 29.15
CA GLN A 317 5.05 20.64 28.19
C GLN A 317 4.48 20.63 26.76
N GLY A 318 3.23 20.20 26.61
CA GLY A 318 2.49 20.27 25.37
C GLY A 318 2.45 21.69 24.77
N ILE A 319 2.08 22.68 25.57
CA ILE A 319 2.01 24.10 25.16
C ILE A 319 3.39 24.59 24.70
N VAL A 320 4.45 24.34 25.48
CA VAL A 320 5.83 24.75 25.12
C VAL A 320 6.24 24.20 23.75
N HIS A 321 5.91 22.93 23.47
CA HIS A 321 6.21 22.32 22.18
C HIS A 321 5.34 22.87 21.04
N TYR A 322 4.06 23.17 21.28
CA TYR A 322 3.22 23.84 20.29
C TYR A 322 3.70 25.26 19.99
N GLU A 323 4.09 26.04 20.99
CA GLU A 323 4.66 27.38 20.80
C GLU A 323 5.95 27.32 19.98
N THR A 324 6.79 26.32 20.26
CA THR A 324 8.00 26.05 19.47
C THR A 324 7.65 25.74 18.02
N ALA A 325 6.70 24.83 17.76
CA ALA A 325 6.23 24.51 16.42
C ALA A 325 5.67 25.75 15.70
N LEU A 326 4.82 26.53 16.37
CA LEU A 326 4.21 27.75 15.86
C LEU A 326 5.25 28.80 15.48
N SER A 327 6.30 28.96 16.30
CA SER A 327 7.40 29.89 16.01
C SER A 327 8.14 29.53 14.70
N ILE A 328 8.31 28.23 14.44
CA ILE A 328 8.98 27.73 13.23
C ILE A 328 8.04 27.87 12.04
N TYR A 329 6.76 27.47 12.14
CA TYR A 329 5.80 27.64 11.05
C TYR A 329 5.66 29.10 10.62
N LYS A 330 5.54 30.04 11.57
CA LYS A 330 5.46 31.49 11.25
C LYS A 330 6.70 32.02 10.53
N LYS A 331 7.86 31.42 10.77
CA LYS A 331 9.13 31.85 10.17
C LYS A 331 9.33 31.32 8.75
N TYR A 332 8.83 30.11 8.46
CA TYR A 332 9.15 29.39 7.23
C TYR A 332 7.93 29.07 6.35
N SER A 333 6.71 29.39 6.80
CA SER A 333 5.46 29.18 6.06
C SER A 333 4.68 30.49 5.88
N PRO A 334 3.83 30.62 4.85
CA PRO A 334 2.95 31.77 4.68
C PRO A 334 2.02 31.92 5.90
N SER A 335 1.65 33.15 6.25
CA SER A 335 0.81 33.47 7.40
C SER A 335 -0.59 32.83 7.38
N THR A 336 -1.02 32.33 6.21
CA THR A 336 -2.30 31.64 5.94
C THR A 336 -2.17 30.11 5.86
N ASP A 337 -1.06 29.53 6.34
CA ASP A 337 -0.89 28.08 6.36
C ASP A 337 -1.86 27.43 7.38
N LEU A 338 -2.68 26.48 6.90
CA LEU A 338 -3.60 25.66 7.70
C LEU A 338 -2.92 25.03 8.93
N LYS A 339 -1.61 24.73 8.84
CA LYS A 339 -0.84 24.21 9.97
C LYS A 339 -0.74 25.20 11.14
N ILE A 340 -0.61 26.50 10.85
CA ILE A 340 -0.54 27.56 11.86
C ILE A 340 -1.88 27.66 12.59
N GLU A 341 -2.98 27.66 11.84
CA GLU A 341 -4.33 27.74 12.40
C GLU A 341 -4.63 26.54 13.28
N LYS A 342 -4.29 25.33 12.80
CA LYS A 342 -4.48 24.10 13.57
C LYS A 342 -3.72 24.12 14.90
N VAL A 343 -2.44 24.49 14.89
CA VAL A 343 -1.66 24.55 16.14
C VAL A 343 -2.23 25.60 17.11
N LYS A 344 -2.70 26.75 16.61
CA LYS A 344 -3.38 27.74 17.47
C LYS A 344 -4.65 27.18 18.10
N GLN A 345 -5.45 26.43 17.32
CA GLN A 345 -6.65 25.79 17.82
C GLN A 345 -6.32 24.72 18.86
N ASP A 346 -5.30 23.89 18.62
CA ASP A 346 -4.83 22.87 19.56
C ASP A 346 -4.37 23.50 20.88
N ILE A 347 -3.59 24.59 20.84
CA ILE A 347 -3.21 25.35 22.04
C ILE A 347 -4.46 25.85 22.80
N SER A 348 -5.41 26.44 22.08
CA SER A 348 -6.65 26.95 22.68
C SER A 348 -7.43 25.85 23.39
N ASN A 349 -7.52 24.66 22.78
CA ASN A 349 -8.21 23.50 23.36
C ASN A 349 -7.51 22.99 24.63
N VAL A 350 -6.19 23.05 24.69
CA VAL A 350 -5.43 22.64 25.89
C VAL A 350 -5.61 23.67 27.01
N ILE A 351 -5.61 24.96 26.70
CA ILE A 351 -5.81 26.02 27.70
C ILE A 351 -7.21 25.93 28.32
N THR A 352 -8.25 25.66 27.52
CA THR A 352 -9.61 25.49 28.06
C THR A 352 -9.72 24.27 28.97
N GLN A 353 -8.99 23.17 28.68
CA GLN A 353 -8.92 22.01 29.56
C GLN A 353 -8.23 22.29 30.90
N LEU A 354 -7.30 23.24 30.95
CA LEU A 354 -6.60 23.64 32.19
C LEU A 354 -7.44 24.58 33.07
N GLN A 355 -8.52 25.17 32.54
CA GLN A 355 -9.41 26.10 33.26
C GLN A 355 -10.62 25.41 33.91
N ILE A 356 -10.77 24.10 33.71
CA ILE A 356 -11.78 23.22 34.32
C ILE A 356 -11.08 22.41 35.40
#